data_AF-A0A317K1R4-F1
#
_entry.id   AF-A0A317K1R4-F1
#
_cell.length_a   1.000
_cell.length_b   1.000
_cell.length_c   1.000
_cell.angle_alpha   90.00
_cell.angle_beta   90.00
_cell.angle_gamma   90.00
#
_symmetry.space_group_name_H-M   'P 1'
#
loop_
_entity.id
_entity.type
_entity.pdbx_description
1 polymer ?
#
loop_
_entity_poly.entity_id
_entity_poly.type
_entity_poly.pdbx_seq_one_letter_code
_entity_poly.pdbx_strand_id
1 'polypeptide(L)'
;MRDKSSATVATTVTADRVIGLTLGALGVLAFSMSLPATRVAVQELDPWFVAFGRAVGAALLAWAYLRFTGAPRPTQSQWRRLPIVALGVVVGFPLFTSLALTTQTSAHGAVVITVLPAMTAVFAVLRAGERPPLLFGVASVGGLVAVLAFLITSGAVRGALSAADLFLLAAVVLCGLGYAEGGALARELGGARTICWALLLSLPVTLLITLVAASAHPPRADTAAWSAFGYLTAISMFLGFFAWYAGLARGGIAQVGQIQLAQPVLTLLWSALLLGETVTPASIGAALVVLACVVLIQRTRSARATDQDATAHAVHRTLPAPCAGAAPGARHSRERPTTPINP
;
A
#
# COMPACT_ATOMS: atom_id res chain seq x y z
N MET A 1 -27.49 40.78 21.78
CA MET A 1 -26.27 40.62 20.98
C MET A 1 -26.20 39.17 20.54
N ARG A 2 -26.06 38.95 19.23
CA ARG A 2 -26.35 37.69 18.54
C ARG A 2 -25.36 36.58 18.88
N ASP A 3 -25.93 35.38 18.96
CA ASP A 3 -25.29 34.09 19.10
C ASP A 3 -24.14 33.90 18.10
N LYS A 4 -22.93 33.61 18.63
CA LYS A 4 -21.84 33.06 17.82
C LYS A 4 -22.05 31.55 17.74
N SER A 5 -22.72 31.18 16.66
CA SER A 5 -22.90 29.81 16.18
C SER A 5 -21.54 29.11 16.02
N SER A 6 -21.31 28.09 16.85
CA SER A 6 -20.23 27.12 16.69
C SER A 6 -20.59 26.14 15.57
N ALA A 7 -20.36 26.54 14.32
CA ALA A 7 -20.38 25.62 13.20
C ALA A 7 -19.04 24.85 13.17
N THR A 8 -19.00 23.73 13.91
CA THR A 8 -17.91 22.77 13.81
C THR A 8 -17.93 22.16 12.41
N VAL A 9 -16.81 22.28 11.69
CA VAL A 9 -16.59 21.80 10.32
C VAL A 9 -16.65 20.26 10.29
N ALA A 10 -17.85 19.69 10.16
CA ALA A 10 -18.03 18.24 9.98
C ALA A 10 -17.84 17.79 8.52
N THR A 11 -17.82 18.73 7.57
CA THR A 11 -17.82 18.45 6.12
C THR A 11 -16.45 18.01 5.58
N THR A 12 -15.34 18.44 6.21
CA THR A 12 -13.97 18.16 5.72
C THR A 12 -13.53 16.72 5.97
N VAL A 13 -13.81 16.17 7.15
CA VAL A 13 -13.36 14.82 7.55
C VAL A 13 -14.02 13.73 6.68
N THR A 14 -15.30 13.89 6.36
CA THR A 14 -16.06 12.93 5.55
C THR A 14 -15.64 12.99 4.08
N ALA A 15 -15.38 14.19 3.54
CA ALA A 15 -14.90 14.37 2.17
C ALA A 15 -13.51 13.77 1.95
N ASP A 16 -12.58 14.01 2.88
CA ASP A 16 -11.23 13.43 2.81
C ASP A 16 -11.24 11.89 2.86
N ARG A 17 -12.17 11.33 3.63
CA ARG A 17 -12.38 9.87 3.70
C ARG A 17 -12.89 9.31 2.37
N VAL A 18 -13.91 9.91 1.76
CA VAL A 18 -14.46 9.46 0.47
C VAL A 18 -13.40 9.54 -0.63
N ILE A 19 -12.61 10.61 -0.66
CA ILE A 19 -11.49 10.76 -1.60
C ILE A 19 -10.46 9.66 -1.37
N GLY A 20 -10.09 9.38 -0.11
CA GLY A 20 -9.17 8.31 0.23
C GLY A 20 -9.65 6.93 -0.24
N LEU A 21 -10.92 6.61 -0.04
CA LEU A 21 -11.51 5.34 -0.50
C LEU A 21 -11.55 5.25 -2.03
N THR A 22 -11.90 6.34 -2.72
CA THR A 22 -11.94 6.40 -4.19
C THR A 22 -10.54 6.20 -4.78
N LEU A 23 -9.54 6.86 -4.23
CA LEU A 23 -8.14 6.68 -4.63
C LEU A 23 -7.65 5.25 -4.34
N GLY A 24 -8.03 4.69 -3.19
CA GLY A 24 -7.77 3.29 -2.86
C GLY A 24 -8.36 2.34 -3.89
N ALA A 25 -9.61 2.55 -4.30
CA ALA A 25 -10.30 1.75 -5.32
C ALA A 25 -9.65 1.86 -6.70
N LEU A 26 -9.24 3.07 -7.11
CA LEU A 26 -8.49 3.27 -8.36
C LEU A 26 -7.14 2.54 -8.35
N GLY A 27 -6.43 2.57 -7.20
CA GLY A 27 -5.21 1.79 -7.02
C GLY A 27 -5.47 0.28 -7.14
N VAL A 28 -6.53 -0.22 -6.49
CA VAL A 28 -6.94 -1.63 -6.57
C VAL A 28 -7.28 -2.06 -7.99
N LEU A 29 -8.01 -1.23 -8.72
CA LEU A 29 -8.34 -1.48 -10.12
C LEU A 29 -7.06 -1.56 -10.97
N ALA A 30 -6.14 -0.61 -10.82
CA ALA A 30 -4.84 -0.61 -11.50
C ALA A 30 -3.99 -1.84 -11.12
N PHE A 31 -4.03 -2.29 -9.88
CA PHE A 31 -3.25 -3.45 -9.47
C PHE A 31 -3.88 -4.79 -9.86
N SER A 32 -5.20 -4.87 -10.02
CA SER A 32 -5.91 -6.11 -10.35
C SER A 32 -5.49 -6.72 -11.68
N MET A 33 -4.99 -5.92 -12.62
CA MET A 33 -4.51 -6.38 -13.92
C MET A 33 -3.01 -6.75 -13.89
N SER A 34 -2.33 -6.60 -12.75
CA SER A 34 -0.87 -6.81 -12.67
C SER A 34 -0.48 -8.27 -12.90
N LEU A 35 -1.16 -9.24 -12.28
CA LEU A 35 -0.81 -10.65 -12.48
C LEU A 35 -1.09 -11.12 -13.92
N PRO A 36 -2.25 -10.82 -14.54
CA PRO A 36 -2.47 -11.27 -15.91
C PRO A 36 -1.56 -10.55 -16.91
N ALA A 37 -1.29 -9.25 -16.73
CA ALA A 37 -0.29 -8.55 -17.55
C ALA A 37 1.13 -9.14 -17.37
N THR A 38 1.51 -9.50 -16.13
CA THR A 38 2.77 -10.20 -15.88
C THR A 38 2.79 -11.54 -16.60
N ARG A 39 1.70 -12.31 -16.52
CA ARG A 39 1.57 -13.62 -17.16
C ARG A 39 1.64 -13.53 -18.68
N VAL A 40 1.16 -12.46 -19.31
CA VAL A 40 1.32 -12.20 -20.74
C VAL A 40 2.77 -11.82 -21.07
N ALA A 41 3.35 -10.88 -20.33
CA ALA A 41 4.70 -10.39 -20.60
C ALA A 41 5.77 -11.48 -20.49
N VAL A 42 5.74 -12.30 -19.44
CA VAL A 42 6.78 -13.32 -19.17
C VAL A 42 6.71 -14.56 -20.07
N GLN A 43 5.77 -14.63 -21.02
CA GLN A 43 5.79 -15.68 -22.04
C GLN A 43 6.79 -15.42 -23.17
N GLU A 44 7.09 -14.14 -23.43
CA GLU A 44 7.97 -13.74 -24.52
C GLU A 44 9.15 -12.90 -24.04
N LEU A 45 9.03 -12.25 -22.88
CA LEU A 45 10.09 -11.47 -22.25
C LEU A 45 10.69 -12.22 -21.06
N ASP A 46 12.00 -12.09 -20.89
CA ASP A 46 12.72 -12.64 -19.73
C ASP A 46 12.10 -12.09 -18.41
N PRO A 47 11.84 -12.95 -17.40
CA PRO A 47 11.16 -12.53 -16.17
C PRO A 47 11.97 -11.53 -15.34
N TRP A 48 13.30 -11.53 -15.43
CA TRP A 48 14.14 -10.50 -14.79
C TRP A 48 14.01 -9.18 -15.56
N PHE A 49 13.98 -9.21 -16.88
CA PHE A 49 13.70 -8.02 -17.69
C PHE A 49 12.32 -7.43 -17.38
N VAL A 50 11.27 -8.26 -17.29
CA VAL A 50 9.92 -7.80 -16.92
C VAL A 50 9.90 -7.18 -15.52
N ALA A 51 10.52 -7.85 -14.54
CA ALA A 51 10.53 -7.40 -13.15
C ALA A 51 11.29 -6.08 -12.93
N PHE A 52 12.50 -5.98 -13.49
CA PHE A 52 13.41 -4.85 -13.25
C PHE A 52 13.28 -3.76 -14.31
N GLY A 53 13.04 -4.10 -15.57
CA GLY A 53 12.88 -3.14 -16.65
C GLY A 53 11.67 -2.24 -16.43
N ARG A 54 10.57 -2.78 -15.89
CA ARG A 54 9.40 -1.95 -15.53
C ARG A 54 9.71 -0.96 -14.42
N ALA A 55 10.63 -1.30 -13.50
CA ALA A 55 11.08 -0.39 -12.47
C ALA A 55 11.94 0.74 -13.06
N VAL A 56 12.80 0.43 -14.04
CA VAL A 56 13.59 1.43 -14.77
C VAL A 56 12.67 2.42 -15.50
N GLY A 57 11.70 1.93 -16.27
CA GLY A 57 10.74 2.79 -16.97
C GLY A 57 9.92 3.65 -16.02
N ALA A 58 9.44 3.08 -14.91
CA ALA A 58 8.71 3.81 -13.88
C ALA A 58 9.61 4.84 -13.16
N ALA A 59 10.90 4.56 -12.96
CA ALA A 59 11.86 5.48 -12.37
C ALA A 59 12.12 6.71 -13.25
N LEU A 60 12.08 6.57 -14.58
CA LEU A 60 12.15 7.72 -15.50
C LEU A 60 10.92 8.63 -15.34
N LEU A 61 9.73 8.04 -15.25
CA LEU A 61 8.49 8.79 -14.98
C LEU A 61 8.51 9.46 -13.60
N ALA A 62 9.01 8.75 -12.58
CA ALA A 62 9.20 9.28 -11.24
C ALA A 62 10.19 10.44 -11.20
N TRP A 63 11.31 10.34 -11.91
CA TRP A 63 12.29 11.42 -12.05
C TRP A 63 11.64 12.66 -12.66
N ALA A 64 10.91 12.50 -13.77
CA ALA A 64 10.20 13.60 -14.42
C ALA A 64 9.19 14.25 -13.46
N TYR A 65 8.37 13.45 -12.77
CA TYR A 65 7.41 13.94 -11.78
C TYR A 65 8.09 14.75 -10.66
N LEU A 66 9.15 14.24 -10.05
CA LEU A 66 9.86 14.94 -8.97
C LEU A 66 10.50 16.24 -9.47
N ARG A 67 11.03 16.23 -10.71
CA ARG A 67 11.64 17.41 -11.33
C ARG A 67 10.62 18.51 -11.65
N PHE A 68 9.44 18.16 -12.14
CA PHE A 68 8.38 19.10 -12.47
C PHE A 68 7.63 19.63 -11.23
N THR A 69 7.51 18.82 -10.19
CA THR A 69 6.83 19.23 -8.94
C THR A 69 7.74 19.93 -7.94
N GLY A 70 9.06 19.99 -8.20
CA GLY A 70 10.04 20.56 -7.27
C GLY A 70 10.02 19.85 -5.91
N ALA A 71 9.75 18.55 -5.90
CA ALA A 71 9.50 17.81 -4.67
C ALA A 71 10.73 17.84 -3.74
N PRO A 72 10.54 18.12 -2.43
CA PRO A 72 11.65 18.14 -1.49
C PRO A 72 12.28 16.75 -1.36
N ARG A 73 13.58 16.73 -1.04
CA ARG A 73 14.30 15.50 -0.73
C ARG A 73 13.79 14.89 0.58
N PRO A 74 13.79 13.55 0.73
CA PRO A 74 13.42 12.91 1.97
C PRO A 74 14.40 13.28 3.10
N THR A 75 13.89 13.31 4.33
CA THR A 75 14.72 13.45 5.54
C THR A 75 15.56 12.19 5.79
N GLN A 76 16.57 12.26 6.64
CA GLN A 76 17.41 11.09 6.95
C GLN A 76 16.60 9.90 7.50
N SER A 77 15.58 10.15 8.33
CA SER A 77 14.69 9.10 8.83
C SER A 77 13.92 8.43 7.69
N GLN A 78 13.41 9.22 6.75
CA GLN A 78 12.66 8.72 5.59
C GLN A 78 13.56 7.91 4.64
N TRP A 79 14.81 8.35 4.44
CA TRP A 79 15.80 7.60 3.67
C TRP A 79 16.11 6.21 4.22
N ARG A 80 16.08 6.02 5.55
CA ARG A 80 16.29 4.70 6.16
C ARG A 80 15.11 3.74 5.91
N ARG A 81 13.93 4.28 5.63
CA ARG A 81 12.67 3.51 5.46
C ARG A 81 12.37 3.20 4.00
N LEU A 82 12.80 4.06 3.07
CA LEU A 82 12.65 3.86 1.62
C LEU A 82 13.20 2.51 1.09
N PRO A 83 14.35 1.98 1.56
CA PRO A 83 14.83 0.67 1.15
C PRO A 83 13.83 -0.47 1.40
N ILE A 84 13.07 -0.41 2.50
CA ILE A 84 12.06 -1.43 2.83
C ILE A 84 10.90 -1.36 1.82
N VAL A 85 10.47 -0.15 1.47
CA VAL A 85 9.46 0.07 0.43
C VAL A 85 9.95 -0.45 -0.92
N ALA A 86 11.17 -0.07 -1.33
CA ALA A 86 11.77 -0.49 -2.58
C ALA A 86 11.94 -2.02 -2.65
N LEU A 87 12.45 -2.64 -1.59
CA LEU A 87 12.61 -4.09 -1.53
C LEU A 87 11.26 -4.81 -1.66
N GLY A 88 10.21 -4.28 -1.04
CA GLY A 88 8.88 -4.90 -1.08
C GLY A 88 8.19 -4.76 -2.43
N VAL A 89 7.91 -3.51 -2.83
CA VAL A 89 7.01 -3.23 -3.97
C VAL A 89 7.73 -2.97 -5.28
N VAL A 90 9.00 -2.54 -5.23
CA VAL A 90 9.77 -2.21 -6.44
C VAL A 90 10.61 -3.39 -6.95
N VAL A 91 11.07 -4.25 -6.05
CA VAL A 91 11.94 -5.39 -6.39
C VAL A 91 11.25 -6.72 -6.11
N GLY A 92 10.91 -6.98 -4.85
CA GLY A 92 10.49 -8.29 -4.36
C GLY A 92 9.22 -8.80 -5.04
N PHE A 93 8.12 -8.07 -4.92
CA PHE A 93 6.85 -8.45 -5.56
C PHE A 93 7.01 -8.66 -7.08
N PRO A 94 7.48 -7.65 -7.87
CA PRO A 94 7.78 -7.84 -9.30
C PRO A 94 8.56 -9.09 -9.66
N LEU A 95 9.68 -9.32 -8.97
CA LEU A 95 10.60 -10.40 -9.31
C LEU A 95 9.93 -11.74 -9.09
N PHE A 96 9.38 -11.94 -7.89
CA PHE A 96 8.82 -13.23 -7.53
C PHE A 96 7.51 -13.53 -8.27
N THR A 97 6.67 -12.53 -8.58
CA THR A 97 5.50 -12.78 -9.44
C THR A 97 5.91 -13.06 -10.88
N SER A 98 6.92 -12.36 -11.43
CA SER A 98 7.41 -12.63 -12.78
C SER A 98 7.98 -14.04 -12.90
N LEU A 99 8.77 -14.48 -11.91
CA LEU A 99 9.29 -15.84 -11.86
C LEU A 99 8.18 -16.89 -11.71
N ALA A 100 7.23 -16.69 -10.79
CA ALA A 100 6.14 -17.64 -10.57
C ALA A 100 5.26 -17.84 -11.82
N LEU A 101 4.94 -16.74 -12.50
CA LEU A 101 4.01 -16.74 -13.64
C LEU A 101 4.65 -17.23 -14.94
N THR A 102 5.93 -17.59 -14.95
CA THR A 102 6.52 -18.35 -16.06
C THR A 102 5.88 -19.74 -16.19
N THR A 103 5.53 -20.36 -15.06
CA THR A 103 4.99 -21.73 -15.01
C THR A 103 3.57 -21.81 -14.43
N GLN A 104 3.12 -20.79 -13.68
CA GLN A 104 1.78 -20.76 -13.10
C GLN A 104 0.83 -19.81 -13.83
N THR A 105 -0.47 -20.02 -13.62
CA THR A 105 -1.53 -19.16 -14.13
C THR A 105 -1.69 -17.91 -13.26
N SER A 106 -2.22 -16.84 -13.85
CA SER A 106 -2.58 -15.63 -13.12
C SER A 106 -3.68 -15.90 -12.08
N ALA A 107 -4.65 -16.75 -12.42
CA ALA A 107 -5.75 -17.14 -11.54
C ALA A 107 -5.25 -17.86 -10.28
N HIS A 108 -4.28 -18.76 -10.41
CA HIS A 108 -3.62 -19.41 -9.26
C HIS A 108 -2.93 -18.37 -8.36
N GLY A 109 -2.17 -17.47 -8.98
CA GLY A 109 -1.54 -16.34 -8.29
C GLY A 109 -2.55 -15.43 -7.57
N ALA A 110 -3.72 -15.19 -8.18
CA ALA A 110 -4.79 -14.37 -7.62
C ALA A 110 -5.29 -14.92 -6.28
N VAL A 111 -5.46 -16.24 -6.17
CA VAL A 111 -5.85 -16.88 -4.91
C VAL A 111 -4.77 -16.64 -3.84
N VAL A 112 -3.49 -16.84 -4.16
CA VAL A 112 -2.39 -16.65 -3.20
C VAL A 112 -2.29 -15.20 -2.73
N ILE A 113 -2.41 -14.21 -3.62
CA ILE A 113 -2.36 -12.78 -3.23
C ILE A 113 -3.57 -12.34 -2.40
N THR A 114 -4.62 -13.16 -2.25
CA THR A 114 -5.77 -12.83 -1.39
C THR A 114 -5.35 -12.63 0.06
N VAL A 115 -4.28 -13.27 0.51
CA VAL A 115 -3.74 -13.09 1.88
C VAL A 115 -2.88 -11.83 2.04
N LEU A 116 -2.59 -11.09 0.95
CA LEU A 116 -1.76 -9.89 0.97
C LEU A 116 -2.25 -8.79 1.93
N PRO A 117 -3.56 -8.47 2.04
CA PRO A 117 -4.03 -7.48 3.00
C PRO A 117 -3.85 -7.94 4.45
N ALA A 118 -3.98 -9.24 4.72
CA ALA A 118 -3.67 -9.82 6.03
C ALA A 118 -2.18 -9.69 6.36
N MET A 119 -1.30 -10.03 5.41
CA MET A 119 0.15 -9.89 5.57
C MET A 119 0.54 -8.42 5.82
N THR A 120 -0.06 -7.48 5.10
CA THR A 120 0.12 -6.04 5.31
C THR A 120 -0.31 -5.63 6.72
N ALA A 121 -1.42 -6.18 7.23
CA ALA A 121 -1.90 -5.92 8.57
C ALA A 121 -0.95 -6.46 9.65
N VAL A 122 -0.40 -7.67 9.46
CA VAL A 122 0.60 -8.27 10.36
C VAL A 122 1.84 -7.37 10.46
N PHE A 123 2.42 -6.95 9.34
CA PHE A 123 3.57 -6.05 9.35
C PHE A 123 3.25 -4.68 9.95
N ALA A 124 2.03 -4.16 9.72
CA ALA A 124 1.60 -2.91 10.33
C ALA A 124 1.54 -3.01 11.87
N VAL A 125 1.05 -4.12 12.41
CA VAL A 125 0.99 -4.39 13.87
C VAL A 125 2.39 -4.55 14.45
N LEU A 126 3.24 -5.35 13.79
CA LEU A 126 4.63 -5.56 14.21
C LEU A 126 5.41 -4.24 14.30
N ARG A 127 5.25 -3.37 13.30
CA ARG A 127 5.90 -2.05 13.30
C ARG A 127 5.32 -1.11 14.36
N ALA A 128 4.01 -1.15 14.59
CA ALA A 128 3.36 -0.29 15.58
C ALA A 128 3.61 -0.74 17.03
N GLY A 129 4.17 -1.94 17.25
CA GLY A 129 4.32 -2.51 18.60
C GLY A 129 2.98 -2.81 19.29
N GLU A 130 1.91 -2.92 18.50
CA GLU A 130 0.56 -3.18 19.02
C GLU A 130 0.42 -4.66 19.40
N ARG A 131 -0.34 -4.95 20.47
CA ARG A 131 -0.69 -6.33 20.86
C ARG A 131 -2.05 -6.70 20.27
N PRO A 132 -2.14 -7.45 19.16
CA PRO A 132 -3.41 -7.72 18.51
C PRO A 132 -4.29 -8.66 19.36
N PRO A 133 -5.62 -8.60 19.23
CA PRO A 133 -6.52 -9.51 19.94
C PRO A 133 -6.34 -10.95 19.44
N LEU A 134 -6.70 -11.95 20.26
CA LEU A 134 -6.58 -13.37 19.90
C LEU A 134 -7.25 -13.71 18.56
N LEU A 135 -8.40 -13.10 18.27
CA LEU A 135 -9.13 -13.30 17.01
C LEU A 135 -8.31 -12.90 15.77
N PHE A 136 -7.45 -11.87 15.88
CA PHE A 136 -6.53 -11.49 14.80
C PHE A 136 -5.51 -12.61 14.55
N GLY A 137 -4.96 -13.21 15.61
CA GLY A 137 -4.02 -14.33 15.52
C GLY A 137 -4.67 -15.56 14.87
N VAL A 138 -5.85 -15.96 15.36
CA VAL A 138 -6.60 -17.09 14.83
C VAL A 138 -6.95 -16.89 13.35
N ALA A 139 -7.46 -15.70 12.98
CA ALA A 139 -7.79 -15.41 11.60
C ALA A 139 -6.55 -15.34 10.68
N SER A 140 -5.40 -14.88 11.20
CA SER A 140 -4.13 -14.87 10.45
C SER A 140 -3.63 -16.30 10.17
N VAL A 141 -3.66 -17.17 11.18
CA VAL A 141 -3.31 -18.58 11.02
C VAL A 141 -4.29 -19.28 10.09
N GLY A 142 -5.59 -19.04 10.24
CA GLY A 142 -6.62 -19.60 9.36
C GLY A 142 -6.42 -19.22 7.89
N GLY A 143 -6.12 -17.95 7.61
CA GLY A 143 -5.83 -17.48 6.25
C GLY A 143 -4.58 -18.13 5.66
N LEU A 144 -3.51 -18.28 6.46
CA LEU A 144 -2.29 -18.96 6.04
C LEU A 144 -2.54 -20.45 5.73
N VAL A 145 -3.24 -21.15 6.63
CA VAL A 145 -3.60 -22.57 6.44
C VAL A 145 -4.45 -22.76 5.19
N ALA A 146 -5.43 -21.88 4.94
CA ALA A 146 -6.27 -21.95 3.75
C ALA A 146 -5.46 -21.77 2.45
N VAL A 147 -4.51 -20.84 2.41
CA VAL A 147 -3.60 -20.67 1.27
C VAL A 147 -2.71 -21.90 1.10
N LEU A 148 -2.09 -22.41 2.17
CA LEU A 148 -1.22 -23.58 2.09
C LEU A 148 -1.99 -24.83 1.62
N ALA A 149 -3.21 -25.04 2.14
CA ALA A 149 -4.08 -26.13 1.70
C ALA A 149 -4.44 -26.01 0.20
N PHE A 150 -4.75 -24.81 -0.27
CA PHE A 150 -4.98 -24.54 -1.69
C PHE A 150 -3.75 -24.86 -2.54
N LEU A 151 -2.57 -24.41 -2.13
CA LEU A 151 -1.33 -24.64 -2.87
C LEU A 151 -0.97 -26.13 -2.95
N ILE A 152 -1.13 -26.88 -1.85
CA ILE A 152 -0.86 -28.33 -1.79
C ILE A 152 -1.83 -29.13 -2.68
N THR A 153 -3.10 -28.72 -2.73
CA THR A 153 -4.15 -29.42 -3.48
C THR A 153 -4.19 -29.03 -4.97
N SER A 154 -3.72 -27.83 -5.31
CA SER A 154 -3.74 -27.28 -6.68
C SER A 154 -2.38 -27.31 -7.37
N GLY A 155 -1.31 -27.67 -6.65
CA GLY A 155 0.05 -27.77 -7.18
C GLY A 155 0.21 -28.85 -8.25
N ALA A 156 1.14 -28.60 -9.19
CA ALA A 156 1.42 -29.51 -10.32
C ALA A 156 1.84 -30.92 -9.88
N VAL A 157 2.47 -31.04 -8.71
CA VAL A 157 2.75 -32.32 -8.04
C VAL A 157 1.74 -32.46 -6.90
N ARG A 158 0.83 -33.44 -7.03
CA ARG A 158 -0.19 -33.70 -6.00
C ARG A 158 0.46 -33.83 -4.63
N GLY A 159 0.13 -32.92 -3.71
CA GLY A 159 0.59 -32.97 -2.32
C GLY A 159 1.90 -32.21 -2.03
N ALA A 160 2.50 -31.50 -2.99
CA ALA A 160 3.74 -30.74 -2.77
C ALA A 160 3.67 -29.29 -3.27
N LEU A 161 4.40 -28.39 -2.60
CA LEU A 161 4.56 -27.01 -3.04
C LEU A 161 5.52 -26.94 -4.24
N SER A 162 5.12 -26.23 -5.28
CA SER A 162 6.00 -25.93 -6.41
C SER A 162 6.91 -24.73 -6.11
N ALA A 163 8.00 -24.58 -6.87
CA ALA A 163 8.86 -23.40 -6.76
C ALA A 163 8.11 -22.10 -7.01
N ALA A 164 7.14 -22.11 -7.94
CA ALA A 164 6.29 -20.96 -8.23
C ALA A 164 5.39 -20.59 -7.04
N ASP A 165 4.92 -21.57 -6.26
CA ASP A 165 4.15 -21.31 -5.04
C ASP A 165 5.01 -20.61 -3.98
N LEU A 166 6.27 -21.05 -3.82
CA LEU A 166 7.22 -20.40 -2.92
C LEU A 166 7.52 -18.95 -3.35
N PHE A 167 7.64 -18.70 -4.66
CA PHE A 167 7.79 -17.35 -5.18
C PHE A 167 6.54 -16.50 -4.90
N LEU A 168 5.32 -16.99 -5.14
CA LEU A 168 4.10 -16.24 -4.82
C LEU A 168 3.99 -15.92 -3.32
N LEU A 169 4.35 -16.86 -2.45
CA LEU A 169 4.39 -16.64 -1.00
C LEU A 169 5.43 -15.57 -0.63
N ALA A 170 6.64 -15.64 -1.21
CA ALA A 170 7.68 -14.63 -1.01
C ALA A 170 7.23 -13.25 -1.51
N ALA A 171 6.55 -13.18 -2.66
CA ALA A 171 5.99 -11.96 -3.22
C ALA A 171 4.97 -11.33 -2.25
N VAL A 172 4.08 -12.14 -1.67
CA VAL A 172 3.07 -11.67 -0.72
C VAL A 172 3.71 -11.11 0.56
N VAL A 173 4.71 -11.80 1.11
CA VAL A 173 5.44 -11.36 2.30
C VAL A 173 6.12 -10.02 2.05
N LEU A 174 6.91 -9.92 0.98
CA LEU A 174 7.66 -8.70 0.66
C LEU A 174 6.74 -7.54 0.28
N CYS A 175 5.68 -7.79 -0.48
CA CYS A 175 4.69 -6.78 -0.82
C CYS A 175 3.95 -6.28 0.43
N GLY A 176 3.55 -7.19 1.33
CA GLY A 176 2.89 -6.82 2.58
C GLY A 176 3.77 -5.93 3.46
N LEU A 177 5.07 -6.23 3.56
CA LEU A 177 6.05 -5.39 4.24
C LEU A 177 6.17 -4.01 3.57
N GLY A 178 6.31 -3.99 2.25
CA GLY A 178 6.42 -2.75 1.46
C GLY A 178 5.16 -1.89 1.50
N TYR A 179 3.97 -2.48 1.56
CA TYR A 179 2.70 -1.76 1.73
C TYR A 179 2.53 -1.22 3.14
N ALA A 180 2.87 -2.00 4.16
CA ALA A 180 2.84 -1.53 5.53
C ALA A 180 3.75 -0.30 5.65
N GLU A 181 5.01 -0.42 5.20
CA GLU A 181 6.03 0.63 5.29
C GLU A 181 5.71 1.84 4.42
N GLY A 182 5.38 1.61 3.15
CA GLY A 182 5.02 2.65 2.20
C GLY A 182 3.77 3.42 2.65
N GLY A 183 2.76 2.74 3.19
CA GLY A 183 1.54 3.39 3.70
C GLY A 183 1.81 4.29 4.92
N ALA A 184 2.77 3.96 5.78
CA ALA A 184 3.18 4.87 6.85
C ALA A 184 4.01 6.04 6.33
N LEU A 185 5.00 5.76 5.48
CA LEU A 185 5.86 6.78 4.91
C LEU A 185 5.07 7.76 4.02
N ALA A 186 4.01 7.30 3.35
CA ALA A 186 3.11 8.12 2.55
C ALA A 186 2.33 9.16 3.36
N ARG A 187 2.11 8.96 4.68
CA ARG A 187 1.51 9.98 5.54
C ARG A 187 2.47 11.13 5.86
N GLU A 188 3.78 10.88 5.80
CA GLU A 188 4.81 11.87 6.10
C GLU A 188 5.33 12.56 4.83
N LEU A 189 5.60 11.78 3.78
CA LEU A 189 6.22 12.26 2.55
C LEU A 189 5.18 12.60 1.47
N GLY A 190 3.98 12.03 1.55
CA GLY A 190 2.95 12.05 0.51
C GLY A 190 3.05 10.85 -0.43
N GLY A 191 1.92 10.30 -0.85
CA GLY A 191 1.86 9.02 -1.57
C GLY A 191 2.67 8.96 -2.86
N ALA A 192 2.51 9.95 -3.74
CA ALA A 192 3.27 10.04 -4.99
C ALA A 192 4.79 10.13 -4.74
N ARG A 193 5.20 10.93 -3.76
CA ARG A 193 6.63 11.11 -3.44
C ARG A 193 7.25 9.85 -2.87
N THR A 194 6.53 9.09 -2.04
CA THR A 194 7.00 7.82 -1.48
C THR A 194 7.40 6.83 -2.56
N ILE A 195 6.53 6.59 -3.56
CA ILE A 195 6.87 5.65 -4.64
C ILE A 195 7.96 6.22 -5.55
N CYS A 196 7.94 7.52 -5.86
CA CYS A 196 8.95 8.12 -6.73
C CYS A 196 10.36 8.01 -6.14
N TRP A 197 10.52 8.31 -4.86
CA TRP A 197 11.82 8.18 -4.20
C TRP A 197 12.26 6.71 -4.05
N ALA A 198 11.33 5.76 -3.84
CA ALA A 198 11.66 4.34 -3.82
C ALA A 198 12.14 3.83 -5.20
N LEU A 199 11.51 4.30 -6.29
CA LEU A 199 11.92 3.99 -7.66
C LEU A 199 13.30 4.58 -7.99
N LEU A 200 13.55 5.85 -7.64
CA LEU A 200 14.87 6.46 -7.87
C LEU A 200 15.97 5.82 -7.02
N LEU A 201 15.68 5.46 -5.78
CA LEU A 201 16.64 4.79 -4.90
C LEU A 201 17.08 3.43 -5.46
N SER A 202 16.15 2.68 -6.05
CA SER A 202 16.41 1.36 -6.61
C SER A 202 17.00 1.39 -8.03
N LEU A 203 16.90 2.53 -8.73
CA LEU A 203 17.32 2.69 -10.13
C LEU A 203 18.72 2.16 -10.44
N PRO A 204 19.78 2.42 -9.65
CA PRO A 204 21.12 1.91 -10.00
C PRO A 204 21.17 0.38 -10.08
N VAL A 205 20.49 -0.30 -9.15
CA VAL A 205 20.45 -1.77 -9.08
C VAL A 205 19.51 -2.32 -10.15
N THR A 206 18.31 -1.76 -10.29
CA THR A 206 17.34 -2.26 -11.27
C THR A 206 17.81 -2.02 -12.71
N LEU A 207 18.49 -0.90 -12.98
CA LEU A 207 19.10 -0.62 -14.27
C LEU A 207 20.18 -1.64 -14.61
N LEU A 208 21.12 -1.89 -13.69
CA LEU A 208 22.19 -2.87 -13.91
C LEU A 208 21.61 -4.26 -14.23
N ILE A 209 20.65 -4.73 -13.44
CA ILE A 209 20.03 -6.04 -13.66
C ILE A 209 19.26 -6.07 -14.98
N THR A 210 18.54 -5.00 -15.33
CA THR A 210 17.82 -4.90 -16.61
C THR A 210 18.77 -4.99 -17.79
N LEU A 211 19.92 -4.30 -17.74
CA LEU A 211 20.93 -4.34 -18.79
C LEU A 211 21.55 -5.73 -18.92
N VAL A 212 21.87 -6.38 -17.81
CA VAL A 212 22.38 -7.77 -17.80
C VAL A 212 21.34 -8.71 -18.41
N ALA A 213 20.08 -8.66 -17.97
CA ALA A 213 19.01 -9.50 -18.49
C ALA A 213 18.78 -9.27 -20.00
N ALA A 214 18.74 -8.00 -20.44
CA ALA A 214 18.58 -7.66 -21.86
C ALA A 214 19.78 -8.07 -22.71
N SER A 215 20.99 -8.12 -22.14
CA SER A 215 22.18 -8.59 -22.86
C SER A 215 22.22 -10.12 -23.00
N ALA A 216 21.79 -10.85 -21.97
CA ALA A 216 21.74 -12.31 -21.97
C ALA A 216 20.59 -12.83 -22.84
N HIS A 217 19.43 -12.18 -22.75
CA HIS A 217 18.22 -12.50 -23.51
C HIS A 217 17.66 -11.23 -24.15
N PRO A 218 18.13 -10.85 -25.36
CA PRO A 218 17.64 -9.67 -26.07
C PRO A 218 16.11 -9.67 -26.19
N PRO A 219 15.41 -8.64 -25.70
CA PRO A 219 13.95 -8.65 -25.62
C PRO A 219 13.36 -8.62 -27.03
N ARG A 220 12.66 -9.70 -27.39
CA ARG A 220 11.88 -9.82 -28.61
C ARG A 220 10.52 -10.36 -28.24
N ALA A 221 9.50 -9.56 -28.49
CA ALA A 221 8.14 -9.88 -28.10
C ALA A 221 7.15 -9.20 -29.04
N ASP A 222 5.96 -9.73 -29.11
CA ASP A 222 4.85 -9.21 -29.87
C ASP A 222 4.24 -7.95 -29.24
N THR A 223 3.22 -7.39 -29.91
CA THR A 223 2.51 -6.20 -29.42
C THR A 223 1.83 -6.45 -28.08
N ALA A 224 1.32 -7.67 -27.83
CA ALA A 224 0.61 -7.99 -26.60
C ALA A 224 1.56 -7.96 -25.39
N ALA A 225 2.72 -8.63 -25.47
CA ALA A 225 3.73 -8.65 -24.43
C ALA A 225 4.33 -7.26 -24.16
N TRP A 226 4.60 -6.47 -25.20
CA TRP A 226 5.03 -5.07 -25.02
C TRP A 226 3.95 -4.19 -24.39
N SER A 227 2.68 -4.35 -24.79
CA SER A 227 1.57 -3.61 -24.18
C SER A 227 1.39 -3.97 -22.70
N ALA A 228 1.54 -5.25 -22.35
CA ALA A 228 1.47 -5.73 -20.99
C ALA A 228 2.64 -5.19 -20.15
N PHE A 229 3.87 -5.20 -20.69
CA PHE A 229 5.03 -4.58 -20.05
C PHE A 229 4.85 -3.06 -19.86
N GLY A 230 4.31 -2.36 -20.85
CA GLY A 230 3.97 -0.93 -20.76
C GLY A 230 2.94 -0.65 -19.66
N TYR A 231 1.88 -1.47 -19.57
CA TYR A 231 0.90 -1.42 -18.49
C TYR A 231 1.55 -1.63 -17.12
N LEU A 232 2.38 -2.67 -17.00
CA LEU A 232 3.10 -2.98 -15.77
C LEU A 232 4.00 -1.84 -15.33
N THR A 233 4.60 -1.11 -16.27
CA THR A 233 5.50 0.02 -16.05
C THR A 233 4.75 1.29 -15.64
N ALA A 234 3.83 1.77 -16.49
CA ALA A 234 3.21 3.07 -16.31
C ALA A 234 2.03 3.03 -15.33
N ILE A 235 1.19 1.99 -15.43
CA ILE A 235 -0.06 1.90 -14.68
C ILE A 235 0.17 1.17 -13.36
N SER A 236 0.66 -0.07 -13.39
CA SER A 236 0.85 -0.85 -12.17
C SER A 236 1.98 -0.30 -11.30
N MET A 237 3.19 -0.15 -11.84
CA MET A 237 4.36 0.22 -11.04
C MET A 237 4.39 1.70 -10.61
N PHE A 238 3.78 2.59 -11.40
CA PHE A 238 3.87 4.04 -11.18
C PHE A 238 2.54 4.67 -10.76
N LEU A 239 1.57 4.82 -11.68
CA LEU A 239 0.33 5.57 -11.40
C LEU A 239 -0.57 4.89 -10.37
N GLY A 240 -0.62 3.56 -10.33
CA GLY A 240 -1.38 2.79 -9.34
C GLY A 240 -0.93 3.10 -7.92
N PHE A 241 0.38 3.29 -7.71
CA PHE A 241 0.93 3.67 -6.41
C PHE A 241 0.61 5.11 -6.00
N PHE A 242 0.41 6.02 -6.94
CA PHE A 242 -0.04 7.38 -6.61
C PHE A 242 -1.41 7.31 -5.94
N ALA A 243 -2.35 6.60 -6.58
CA ALA A 243 -3.69 6.41 -6.07
C ALA A 243 -3.69 5.58 -4.77
N TRP A 244 -2.98 4.45 -4.75
CA TRP A 244 -2.92 3.55 -3.61
C TRP A 244 -2.34 4.20 -2.36
N TYR A 245 -1.16 4.82 -2.45
CA TYR A 245 -0.54 5.45 -1.28
C TYR A 245 -1.27 6.73 -0.85
N ALA A 246 -1.83 7.51 -1.78
CA ALA A 246 -2.71 8.63 -1.41
C ALA A 246 -4.00 8.13 -0.73
N GLY A 247 -4.56 7.01 -1.21
CA GLY A 247 -5.69 6.34 -0.60
C GLY A 247 -5.37 5.88 0.82
N LEU A 248 -4.28 5.14 1.02
CA LEU A 248 -3.85 4.69 2.35
C LEU A 248 -3.58 5.86 3.31
N ALA A 249 -3.02 6.96 2.80
CA ALA A 249 -2.72 8.14 3.61
C ALA A 249 -3.99 8.89 4.05
N ARG A 250 -5.01 9.02 3.19
CA ARG A 250 -6.24 9.81 3.44
C ARG A 250 -7.40 8.97 3.98
N GLY A 251 -7.61 7.77 3.47
CA GLY A 251 -8.69 6.85 3.84
C GLY A 251 -8.32 5.90 5.00
N GLY A 252 -7.04 5.86 5.38
CA GLY A 252 -6.53 5.00 6.44
C GLY A 252 -6.31 3.56 6.00
N ILE A 253 -5.30 2.91 6.61
CA ILE A 253 -4.85 1.56 6.23
C ILE A 253 -5.97 0.53 6.36
N ALA A 254 -6.78 0.60 7.41
CA ALA A 254 -7.81 -0.40 7.69
C ALA A 254 -8.91 -0.43 6.62
N GLN A 255 -9.42 0.74 6.19
CA GLN A 255 -10.56 0.82 5.27
C GLN A 255 -10.13 0.59 3.82
N VAL A 256 -9.00 1.18 3.42
CA VAL A 256 -8.46 0.97 2.07
C VAL A 256 -7.95 -0.47 1.91
N GLY A 257 -7.47 -1.10 2.98
CA GLY A 257 -7.22 -2.54 3.02
C GLY A 257 -8.47 -3.38 2.76
N GLN A 258 -9.67 -2.91 3.11
CA GLN A 258 -10.93 -3.64 2.83
C GLN A 258 -11.26 -3.56 1.35
N ILE A 259 -11.04 -2.40 0.74
CA ILE A 259 -11.21 -2.22 -0.71
C ILE A 259 -10.24 -3.13 -1.48
N GLN A 260 -9.03 -3.36 -0.95
CA GLN A 260 -8.06 -4.28 -1.57
C GLN A 260 -8.55 -5.71 -1.71
N LEU A 261 -9.57 -6.12 -0.96
CA LEU A 261 -10.21 -7.42 -1.13
C LEU A 261 -10.91 -7.60 -2.48
N ALA A 262 -11.22 -6.51 -3.17
CA ALA A 262 -11.72 -6.58 -4.55
C ALA A 262 -10.61 -6.96 -5.54
N GLN A 263 -9.33 -6.71 -5.22
CA GLN A 263 -8.22 -6.94 -6.14
C GLN A 263 -8.12 -8.39 -6.62
N PRO A 264 -8.12 -9.43 -5.76
CA PRO A 264 -8.03 -10.82 -6.20
C PRO A 264 -9.24 -11.25 -7.04
N VAL A 265 -10.44 -10.78 -6.68
CA VAL A 265 -11.68 -11.10 -7.43
C VAL A 265 -11.62 -10.51 -8.84
N LEU A 266 -11.23 -9.24 -8.96
CA LEU A 266 -11.01 -8.60 -10.25
C LEU A 266 -9.90 -9.30 -11.03
N THR A 267 -8.82 -9.72 -10.37
CA THR A 267 -7.72 -10.45 -11.00
C THR A 267 -8.21 -11.78 -11.59
N LEU A 268 -9.01 -12.55 -10.86
CA LEU A 268 -9.64 -13.78 -11.35
C LEU A 268 -10.55 -13.51 -12.55
N LEU A 269 -11.34 -12.44 -12.50
CA LEU A 269 -12.22 -12.01 -13.59
C LEU A 269 -11.41 -11.69 -14.86
N TRP A 270 -10.35 -10.90 -14.74
CA TRP A 270 -9.49 -10.57 -15.88
C TRP A 270 -8.75 -11.79 -16.42
N SER A 271 -8.31 -12.69 -15.53
CA SER A 271 -7.63 -13.93 -15.93
C SER A 271 -8.56 -14.83 -16.75
N ALA A 272 -9.82 -14.95 -16.35
CA ALA A 272 -10.83 -15.71 -17.09
C ALA A 272 -11.20 -15.03 -18.42
N LEU A 273 -11.47 -13.71 -18.40
CA LEU A 273 -11.97 -12.99 -19.58
C LEU A 273 -10.90 -12.71 -20.65
N LEU A 274 -9.69 -12.35 -20.23
CA LEU A 274 -8.64 -11.89 -21.14
C LEU A 274 -7.63 -12.98 -21.50
N LEU A 275 -7.34 -13.90 -20.57
CA LEU A 275 -6.37 -14.98 -20.78
C LEU A 275 -7.04 -16.34 -21.00
N GLY A 276 -8.37 -16.44 -20.83
CA GLY A 276 -9.09 -17.71 -20.97
C GLY A 276 -8.75 -18.74 -19.88
N GLU A 277 -8.19 -18.30 -18.74
CA GLU A 277 -7.78 -19.21 -17.68
C GLU A 277 -8.98 -19.83 -16.95
N THR A 278 -8.90 -21.13 -16.65
CA THR A 278 -9.94 -21.84 -15.92
C THR A 278 -9.86 -21.57 -14.42
N VAL A 279 -10.88 -20.88 -13.89
CA VAL A 279 -11.04 -20.67 -12.45
C VAL A 279 -11.74 -21.89 -11.85
N THR A 280 -10.97 -22.74 -11.16
CA THR A 280 -11.49 -24.00 -10.60
C THR A 280 -12.39 -23.75 -9.38
N PRO A 281 -13.35 -24.63 -9.08
CA PRO A 281 -14.14 -24.55 -7.85
C PRO A 281 -13.28 -24.55 -6.58
N ALA A 282 -12.14 -25.25 -6.59
CA ALA A 282 -11.16 -25.22 -5.50
C ALA A 282 -10.56 -23.83 -5.30
N SER A 283 -10.22 -23.12 -6.40
CA SER A 283 -9.72 -21.74 -6.36
C SER A 283 -10.76 -20.79 -5.76
N ILE A 284 -12.03 -20.95 -6.15
CA ILE A 284 -13.14 -20.14 -5.62
C ILE A 284 -13.33 -20.41 -4.11
N GLY A 285 -13.39 -21.68 -3.71
CA GLY A 285 -13.54 -22.08 -2.31
C GLY A 285 -12.40 -21.55 -1.44
N ALA A 286 -11.16 -21.70 -1.89
CA ALA A 286 -9.98 -21.18 -1.20
C ALA A 286 -10.02 -19.65 -1.09
N ALA A 287 -10.30 -18.95 -2.20
CA ALA A 287 -10.40 -17.49 -2.21
C ALA A 287 -11.45 -16.99 -1.22
N LEU A 288 -12.62 -17.64 -1.14
CA LEU A 288 -13.69 -17.29 -0.20
C LEU A 288 -13.27 -17.48 1.27
N VAL A 289 -12.60 -18.59 1.59
CA VAL A 289 -12.10 -18.84 2.95
C VAL A 289 -11.04 -17.81 3.35
N VAL A 290 -10.06 -17.56 2.48
CA VAL A 290 -9.01 -16.56 2.73
C VAL A 290 -9.62 -15.16 2.87
N LEU A 291 -10.56 -14.81 2.00
CA LEU A 291 -11.29 -13.55 2.06
C LEU A 291 -12.02 -13.39 3.40
N ALA A 292 -12.73 -14.42 3.88
CA ALA A 292 -13.38 -14.40 5.18
C ALA A 292 -12.38 -14.17 6.34
N CYS A 293 -11.24 -14.86 6.33
CA CYS A 293 -10.17 -14.65 7.31
C CYS A 293 -9.64 -13.22 7.27
N VAL A 294 -9.40 -12.68 6.08
CA VAL A 294 -8.90 -11.31 5.91
C VAL A 294 -9.94 -10.28 6.38
N VAL A 295 -11.22 -10.48 6.08
CA VAL A 295 -12.31 -9.60 6.58
C VAL A 295 -12.33 -9.58 8.11
N LEU A 296 -12.18 -10.74 8.77
CA LEU A 296 -12.10 -10.83 10.24
C LEU A 296 -10.89 -10.04 10.77
N ILE A 297 -9.71 -10.23 10.19
CA ILE A 297 -8.49 -9.48 10.54
C ILE A 297 -8.73 -7.98 10.46
N GLN A 298 -9.32 -7.50 9.36
CA GLN A 298 -9.53 -6.07 9.14
C GLN A 298 -10.61 -5.47 10.05
N ARG A 299 -11.66 -6.23 10.39
CA ARG A 299 -12.69 -5.80 11.34
C ARG A 299 -12.15 -5.65 12.76
N THR A 300 -11.30 -6.57 13.22
CA THR A 300 -10.68 -6.46 14.56
C THR A 300 -9.84 -5.19 14.72
N ARG A 301 -9.20 -4.71 13.64
CA ARG A 301 -8.44 -3.46 13.67
C ARG A 301 -9.32 -2.21 13.64
N SER A 302 -10.39 -2.24 12.84
CA SER A 302 -11.32 -1.10 12.73
C SER A 302 -12.06 -0.84 14.05
N ALA A 303 -12.42 -1.90 14.78
CA ALA A 303 -13.04 -1.79 16.10
C ALA A 303 -12.11 -1.09 17.12
N ARG A 304 -10.82 -1.43 17.12
CA ARG A 304 -9.85 -0.86 18.08
C ARG A 304 -9.47 0.59 17.79
N ALA A 305 -9.36 0.99 16.53
CA ALA A 305 -9.10 2.38 16.16
C ALA A 305 -10.22 3.31 16.69
N THR A 306 -11.48 2.87 16.56
CA THR A 306 -12.65 3.56 17.11
C THR A 306 -12.58 3.71 18.63
N ASP A 307 -12.11 2.67 19.32
CA ASP A 307 -12.02 2.63 20.79
C ASP A 307 -10.89 3.54 21.33
N GLN A 308 -9.76 3.63 20.61
CA GLN A 308 -8.64 4.53 20.92
C GLN A 308 -9.00 6.01 20.70
N ASP A 309 -9.69 6.34 19.61
CA ASP A 309 -10.15 7.71 19.37
C ASP A 309 -11.19 8.16 20.42
N ALA A 310 -12.09 7.25 20.84
CA ALA A 310 -13.07 7.51 21.88
C ALA A 310 -12.42 7.75 23.25
N THR A 311 -11.41 6.96 23.63
CA THR A 311 -10.66 7.15 24.89
C THR A 311 -9.81 8.42 24.87
N ALA A 312 -9.15 8.74 23.76
CA ALA A 312 -8.39 10.00 23.62
C ALA A 312 -9.29 11.24 23.73
N HIS A 313 -10.47 11.23 23.11
CA HIS A 313 -11.46 12.31 23.26
C HIS A 313 -12.04 12.40 24.67
N ALA A 314 -12.21 11.29 25.39
CA ALA A 314 -12.67 11.29 26.78
C ALA A 314 -11.62 11.88 27.74
N VAL A 315 -10.34 11.58 27.53
CA VAL A 315 -9.21 12.14 28.30
C VAL A 315 -9.08 13.65 28.05
N HIS A 316 -9.26 14.11 26.81
CA HIS A 316 -9.18 15.54 26.49
C HIS A 316 -10.36 16.36 27.05
N ARG A 317 -11.51 15.73 27.34
CA ARG A 317 -12.66 16.37 28.02
C ARG A 317 -12.55 16.37 29.55
N THR A 318 -11.77 15.47 30.14
CA THR A 318 -11.63 15.35 31.60
C THR A 318 -10.45 16.15 32.18
N LEU A 319 -9.57 16.71 31.35
CA LEU A 319 -8.60 17.70 31.79
C LEU A 319 -9.31 19.01 32.17
N PRO A 320 -9.21 19.50 33.42
CA PRO A 320 -9.79 20.78 33.80
C PRO A 320 -9.15 21.90 32.97
N ALA A 321 -9.99 22.83 32.49
CA ALA A 321 -9.52 24.00 31.76
C ALA A 321 -8.41 24.69 32.57
N PRO A 322 -7.29 25.11 31.96
CA PRO A 322 -6.29 25.88 32.69
C PRO A 322 -6.98 27.12 33.26
N CYS A 323 -7.02 27.20 34.60
CA CYS A 323 -7.58 28.34 35.31
C CYS A 323 -6.93 29.61 34.75
N ALA A 324 -7.76 30.47 34.16
CA ALA A 324 -7.36 31.81 33.77
C ALA A 324 -6.85 32.53 35.03
N GLY A 325 -5.53 32.67 35.11
CA GLY A 325 -4.85 33.36 36.18
C GLY A 325 -5.30 34.81 36.27
N ALA A 326 -5.69 35.19 37.49
CA ALA A 326 -6.19 36.47 37.93
C ALA A 326 -5.46 37.70 37.35
N ALA A 327 -6.25 38.65 36.86
CA ALA A 327 -5.82 40.04 36.67
C ALA A 327 -5.77 40.76 38.03
N PRO A 328 -4.67 41.45 38.40
CA PRO A 328 -4.68 42.37 39.54
C PRO A 328 -5.35 43.69 39.16
N GLY A 329 -6.36 44.07 39.94
CA GLY A 329 -7.19 45.25 39.73
C GLY A 329 -6.49 46.59 39.99
N ALA A 330 -7.05 47.62 39.34
CA ALA A 330 -6.69 49.03 39.46
C ALA A 330 -7.08 49.64 40.83
N ARG A 331 -6.24 50.54 41.36
CA ARG A 331 -6.66 51.59 42.31
C ARG A 331 -6.00 52.93 41.99
N HIS A 332 -6.87 53.92 41.76
CA HIS A 332 -6.80 55.36 42.03
C HIS A 332 -5.54 56.21 41.78
N SER A 333 -5.61 56.98 40.67
CA SER A 333 -5.64 58.45 40.59
C SER A 333 -4.97 59.31 41.70
N ARG A 334 -3.97 60.11 41.29
CA ARG A 334 -3.84 61.55 41.63
C ARG A 334 -2.97 62.29 40.60
N GLU A 335 -3.54 63.37 40.04
CA GLU A 335 -2.87 64.50 39.36
C GLU A 335 -1.76 65.09 40.26
N ARG A 336 -0.70 65.82 39.84
CA ARG A 336 -0.57 66.96 38.89
C ARG A 336 0.96 67.34 38.77
N PRO A 337 1.44 68.50 38.24
CA PRO A 337 2.22 68.62 36.98
C PRO A 337 3.65 69.23 37.10
N THR A 338 4.24 69.59 35.93
CA THR A 338 5.31 70.59 35.60
C THR A 338 6.81 70.19 35.55
N THR A 339 7.32 70.01 34.31
CA THR A 339 8.48 70.66 33.60
C THR A 339 9.79 71.05 34.33
N PRO A 340 10.90 71.34 33.60
CA PRO A 340 11.71 70.53 32.68
C PRO A 340 13.22 70.62 33.07
N ILE A 341 14.16 70.17 32.22
CA ILE A 341 15.47 70.81 31.89
C ILE A 341 16.49 69.75 31.45
N ASN A 342 17.04 70.00 30.25
CA ASN A 342 18.17 69.36 29.59
C ASN A 342 19.50 69.92 30.17
N PRO A 343 20.68 69.35 29.88
CA PRO A 343 21.32 69.59 28.57
C PRO A 343 21.77 68.32 27.84
#